data_AF-A0A7C2VH15-F1
#
_entry.id   AF-A0A7C2VH15-F1
#
_cell.length_a   1.000
_cell.length_b   1.000
_cell.length_c   1.000
_cell.angle_alpha   90.00
_cell.angle_beta   90.00
_cell.angle_gamma   90.00
#
_symmetry.space_group_name_H-M   'P 1'
#
loop_
_entity.id
_entity.type
_entity.pdbx_description
1 polymer ?
#
loop_
_entity_poly.entity_id
_entity_poly.type
_entity_poly.pdbx_seq_one_letter_code
_entity_poly.pdbx_strand_id
1 'polypeptide(L)' 'MIEAVTPRNEVAGCFVVTAPGLYGYLRVYGEDTTATPRLPGFREGESVRFRVNGQELAVRAPWSGDRDLHRLDLVVE' A
#
# COMPACT_ATOMS: atom_id res chain seq x y z
N MET A 1 5.34 -9.06 -6.99
CA MET A 1 5.08 -7.62 -6.81
C MET A 1 3.92 -7.46 -5.85
N ILE A 2 4.04 -6.55 -4.88
CA ILE A 2 3.01 -6.21 -3.89
C ILE A 2 2.71 -4.73 -4.06
N GLU A 3 1.44 -4.36 -4.17
CA GLU A 3 1.01 -2.97 -4.34
C GLU A 3 0.02 -2.58 -3.25
N ALA A 4 0.12 -1.35 -2.75
CA ALA A 4 -0.88 -0.70 -1.91
C ALA A 4 -1.70 0.26 -2.78
N VAL A 5 -3.01 0.05 -2.83
CA VAL A 5 -3.92 0.70 -3.77
C VAL A 5 -4.98 1.51 -3.04
N THR A 6 -5.13 2.78 -3.41
CA THR A 6 -6.12 3.70 -2.83
C THR A 6 -7.55 3.30 -3.23
N PRO A 7 -8.59 3.76 -2.52
CA PRO A 7 -9.98 3.61 -2.97
C PRO A 7 -10.24 4.23 -4.36
N ARG A 8 -9.41 5.19 -4.79
CA ARG A 8 -9.45 5.83 -6.13
C ARG A 8 -8.72 5.04 -7.22
N ASN A 9 -8.25 3.83 -6.93
CA ASN A 9 -7.45 2.98 -7.83
C ASN A 9 -6.05 3.52 -8.17
N GLU A 10 -5.46 4.37 -7.31
CA GLU A 10 -4.08 4.83 -7.45
C GLU A 10 -3.12 3.86 -6.73
N VAL A 11 -1.95 3.58 -7.29
CA VAL A 11 -0.89 2.85 -6.57
C VAL A 11 -0.11 3.84 -5.73
N ALA A 12 -0.20 3.68 -4.41
CA ALA A 12 0.43 4.56 -3.43
C ALA A 12 1.50 3.84 -2.59
N GLY A 13 1.99 2.70 -3.09
CA GLY A 13 3.09 1.92 -2.53
C GLY A 13 3.33 0.68 -3.37
N CYS A 14 4.59 0.32 -3.58
CA CYS A 14 4.96 -0.91 -4.30
C CYS A 14 6.23 -1.53 -3.71
N PHE A 15 6.25 -2.87 -3.65
CA PHE A 15 7.42 -3.65 -3.26
C PHE A 15 7.56 -4.88 -4.16
N VAL A 16 8.79 -5.15 -4.62
CA VAL A 16 9.11 -6.34 -5.42
C VAL A 16 9.88 -7.32 -4.54
N VAL A 17 9.28 -8.48 -4.28
CA VAL A 17 9.94 -9.60 -3.62
C VAL A 17 10.93 -10.21 -4.62
N THR A 18 12.22 -10.16 -4.30
CA THR A 18 13.31 -10.69 -5.15
C THR A 18 13.84 -12.05 -4.69
N ALA A 19 13.53 -12.45 -3.45
CA ALA A 19 13.90 -13.73 -2.87
C ALA A 19 12.69 -14.34 -2.13
N PRO A 20 12.36 -15.63 -2.35
CA PRO A 20 11.26 -16.30 -1.65
C PRO A 20 11.38 -16.18 -0.13
N GLY A 21 10.27 -15.89 0.55
CA GLY A 21 10.23 -15.75 2.01
C GLY A 21 10.71 -14.39 2.56
N LEU A 22 11.34 -13.53 1.74
CA LEU A 22 11.80 -12.20 2.15
C LEU A 22 10.83 -11.11 1.70
N TYR A 23 9.71 -11.01 2.42
CA TYR A 23 8.74 -9.93 2.28
C TYR A 23 9.27 -8.71 3.05
N GLY A 24 9.99 -7.82 2.36
CA GLY A 24 10.56 -6.61 2.97
C GLY A 24 9.50 -5.56 3.34
N TYR A 25 9.96 -4.35 3.63
CA TYR A 25 9.07 -3.25 4.01
C TYR A 25 8.40 -2.60 2.79
N LEU A 26 7.07 -2.71 2.70
CA LEU A 26 6.26 -1.96 1.76
C LEU A 26 6.00 -0.55 2.31
N ARG A 27 6.59 0.47 1.66
CA ARG A 27 6.27 1.87 1.98
C ARG A 27 4.93 2.25 1.36
N VAL A 28 4.07 2.88 2.15
CA VAL A 28 2.73 3.33 1.75
C VAL A 28 2.62 4.83 2.00
N TYR A 29 2.21 5.59 0.99
CA TYR A 29 2.28 7.05 0.99
C TYR A 29 0.89 7.71 1.01
N GLY A 30 0.82 8.83 1.73
CA GLY A 30 -0.35 9.71 1.74
C GLY A 30 -0.37 10.66 0.54
N GLU A 31 -1.55 11.19 0.25
CA GLU A 31 -1.73 12.31 -0.68
C GLU A 31 -0.96 13.53 -0.17
N ASP A 32 -0.16 14.17 -1.05
CA ASP A 32 0.48 15.44 -0.76
C ASP A 32 -0.13 16.53 -1.65
N THR A 33 -0.98 17.33 -1.03
CA THR A 33 -1.70 18.44 -1.68
C THR A 33 -0.90 19.73 -1.76
N THR A 34 0.26 19.77 -1.10
CA THR A 34 1.17 20.93 -1.06
C THR A 34 2.20 20.91 -2.19
N ALA A 35 2.48 19.73 -2.74
CA ALA A 35 3.35 19.56 -3.91
C ALA A 35 2.73 20.14 -5.20
N THR A 36 3.57 20.59 -6.13
CA THR A 36 3.16 21.03 -7.47
C THR A 36 3.92 20.26 -8.56
N PRO A 37 3.25 19.36 -9.32
CA PRO A 37 1.84 18.99 -9.20
C PRO A 37 1.54 18.22 -7.89
N ARG A 38 0.25 18.16 -7.51
CA ARG A 38 -0.22 17.36 -6.37
C ARG A 38 0.25 15.91 -6.53
N LEU A 39 0.77 15.31 -5.46
CA LEU A 39 1.11 13.90 -5.45
C LEU A 39 -0.10 13.08 -4.98
N PRO A 40 -0.52 12.04 -5.72
CA PRO A 40 -1.60 11.16 -5.32
C PRO A 40 -1.16 10.27 -4.15
N GLY A 41 -2.13 9.72 -3.42
CA GLY A 41 -1.85 8.85 -2.28
C GLY A 41 -3.09 8.62 -1.41
N PHE A 42 -2.89 8.02 -0.24
CA PHE A 42 -3.96 7.79 0.72
C PHE A 42 -4.37 9.06 1.47
N ARG A 43 -5.65 9.14 1.83
CA ARG A 43 -6.18 10.12 2.80
C ARG A 43 -6.41 9.44 4.14
N GLU A 44 -6.43 10.24 5.19
CA GLU A 44 -6.63 9.77 6.57
C GLU A 44 -7.86 8.86 6.68
N GLY A 45 -7.68 7.68 7.27
CA GLY A 45 -8.70 6.67 7.49
C GLY A 45 -9.07 5.82 6.26
N GLU A 46 -8.51 6.07 5.08
CA GLU A 46 -8.84 5.28 3.90
C GLU A 46 -8.37 3.84 3.99
N SER A 47 -9.20 2.92 3.47
CA SER A 47 -8.83 1.52 3.38
C SER A 47 -7.73 1.31 2.34
N VAL A 48 -6.57 0.85 2.80
CA VAL A 48 -5.48 0.31 1.99
C VAL A 48 -5.90 -1.05 1.45
N ARG A 49 -6.00 -1.15 0.13
CA ARG A 49 -6.16 -2.42 -0.59
C ARG A 49 -4.80 -2.93 -1.01
N PHE A 50 -4.59 -4.23 -0.95
CA PHE A 50 -3.34 -4.84 -1.38
C PHE A 50 -3.55 -5.69 -2.63
N ARG A 51 -2.59 -5.65 -3.55
CA ARG A 51 -2.51 -6.57 -4.68
C ARG A 51 -1.20 -7.33 -4.66
N VAL A 52 -1.25 -8.63 -4.94
CA VAL A 52 -0.05 -9.45 -5.15
C VAL A 52 -0.08 -9.95 -6.58
N ASN A 53 0.91 -9.56 -7.38
CA ASN A 53 0.99 -9.89 -8.81
C ASN A 53 -0.32 -9.57 -9.57
N GLY A 54 -1.00 -8.47 -9.20
CA GLY A 54 -2.27 -8.05 -9.80
C GLY A 54 -3.54 -8.66 -9.16
N GLN A 55 -3.43 -9.69 -8.32
CA GLN A 55 -4.55 -10.27 -7.58
C GLN A 55 -4.87 -9.42 -6.34
N GLU A 56 -6.07 -8.85 -6.26
CA GLU A 56 -6.53 -8.12 -5.08
C GLU A 56 -6.75 -9.09 -3.92
N LEU A 57 -6.25 -8.72 -2.74
CA LEU A 57 -6.37 -9.50 -1.52
C LEU A 57 -7.58 -9.05 -0.68
N ALA A 58 -8.10 -9.95 0.15
CA ALA A 58 -9.17 -9.63 1.09
C ALA A 58 -8.69 -8.74 2.26
N VAL A 59 -7.41 -8.82 2.62
CA VAL A 59 -6.83 -8.06 3.73
C VAL A 59 -6.85 -6.55 3.45
N ARG A 60 -7.23 -5.77 4.45
CA ARG A 60 -7.36 -4.31 4.40
C ARG A 60 -6.89 -3.70 5.71
N ALA A 61 -6.30 -2.51 5.63
CA ALA A 61 -5.91 -1.72 6.81
C ALA A 61 -6.31 -0.26 6.61
N PRO A 62 -6.66 0.49 7.66
CA PRO A 62 -6.82 1.94 7.56
C PRO A 62 -5.45 2.59 7.37
N TRP A 63 -5.37 3.62 6.53
CA TRP A 63 -4.20 4.47 6.42
C TRP A 63 -4.25 5.59 7.46
N SER A 64 -3.18 5.76 8.24
CA SER A 64 -3.06 6.72 9.35
C SER A 64 -1.86 7.67 9.25
N GLY A 65 -0.97 7.46 8.26
CA GLY A 65 0.25 8.26 8.12
C GLY A 65 1.20 8.24 9.33
N ASP A 66 1.05 7.29 10.26
CA ASP A 66 1.72 7.25 11.58
C ASP A 66 3.23 7.00 11.53
N ARG A 67 3.76 6.59 10.35
CA ARG A 67 5.16 6.24 10.13
C ARG A 67 5.63 5.06 10.97
N ASP A 68 4.71 4.23 11.45
CA ASP A 68 5.00 3.02 12.20
C ASP A 68 4.97 1.77 11.30
N LEU A 69 5.45 0.64 11.84
CA LEU A 69 5.44 -0.64 11.17
C LEU A 69 4.18 -1.41 11.50
N HIS A 70 3.35 -1.62 10.47
CA HIS A 70 2.18 -2.49 10.56
C HIS A 70 2.48 -3.85 9.94
N ARG A 71 2.25 -4.92 10.72
CA ARG A 71 2.36 -6.27 10.20
C ARG A 71 1.16 -6.57 9.30
N LEU A 72 1.45 -7.12 8.12
CA LEU A 72 0.44 -7.58 7.17
C LEU A 72 0.75 -9.02 6.80
N ASP A 73 -0.20 -9.92 7.06
CA ASP A 73 -0.11 -11.31 6.63
C ASP A 73 -0.78 -11.44 5.25
N LEU A 74 0.03 -11.72 4.22
CA LEU A 74 -0.42 -11.87 2.85
C LEU A 74 -0.77 -13.34 2.58
N VAL A 75 -2.04 -13.62 2.33
CA VAL A 75 -2.52 -14.93 1.88
C VAL A 75 -2.99 -14.78 0.44
N VAL A 76 -2.38 -15.55 -0.46
CA VAL A 76 -2.77 -15.63 -1.87
C VAL A 76 -3.38 -17.02 -2.05
N GLU A 77 -4.64 -17.06 -2.50
CA GLU A 77 -5.32 -18.30 -2.92
C GLU A 77 -4.89 -18.71 -4.32
#